data_AF-A0A6B2UL40-F1
#
_entry.id   AF-A0A6B2UL40-F1
#
_cell.length_a   1.000
_cell.length_b   1.000
_cell.length_c   1.000
_cell.angle_alpha   90.00
_cell.angle_beta   90.00
_cell.angle_gamma   90.00
#
_symmetry.space_group_name_H-M   'P 1'
#
loop_
_entity.id
_entity.type
_entity.pdbx_description
1 polymer ?
#
loop_
_entity_poly.entity_id
_entity_poly.type
_entity_poly.pdbx_seq_one_letter_code
_entity_poly.pdbx_strand_id
1 'polypeptide(L)'
;PRPRLPGGRRPWVRETLELSPGGALPALSYEPEDEALRVGEAGVLAPVAPVAWEAHSEGERVLVRWFRARVGDPTAKGLAALVPRVWPREWTSDLLALLTDLTLHAERAARCAEFVAAGGRGERIGAAELRSAGVLPVPPAARRPATVLETREEGPEGQFALL
;
A
#
# COMPACT_ATOMS: atom_id res chain seq x y z
N PRO A 1 9.34 4.55 -6.46
CA PRO A 1 8.95 5.70 -5.61
C PRO A 1 7.82 5.26 -4.66
N ARG A 2 7.88 5.60 -3.36
CA ARG A 2 6.78 5.25 -2.43
C ARG A 2 5.55 6.12 -2.72
N PRO A 3 4.34 5.55 -2.73
CA PRO A 3 3.12 6.30 -2.99
C PRO A 3 2.87 7.32 -1.87
N ARG A 4 2.14 8.39 -2.18
CA ARG A 4 1.86 9.50 -1.25
C ARG A 4 0.36 9.71 -1.14
N LEU A 5 -0.12 9.96 0.07
CA LEU A 5 -1.52 10.31 0.28
C LEU A 5 -1.82 11.70 -0.29
N PRO A 6 -2.98 11.89 -0.93
CA PRO A 6 -3.44 13.21 -1.34
C PRO A 6 -3.74 14.09 -0.10
N GLY A 7 -3.72 15.41 -0.28
CA GLY A 7 -4.22 16.36 0.73
C GLY A 7 -3.37 16.48 2.01
N GLY A 8 -2.09 16.07 2.00
CA GLY A 8 -1.20 16.28 3.15
C GLY A 8 -1.49 15.38 4.36
N ARG A 9 -2.34 14.35 4.21
CA ARG A 9 -2.75 13.43 5.29
C ARG A 9 -1.71 12.33 5.58
N ARG A 10 -0.43 12.63 5.40
CA ARG A 10 0.64 11.65 5.60
C ARG A 10 0.76 11.32 7.10
N PRO A 11 0.65 10.04 7.50
CA PRO A 11 0.91 9.66 8.88
C PRO A 11 2.34 10.07 9.28
N TRP A 12 2.49 10.50 10.52
CA TRP A 12 3.78 10.77 11.12
C TRP A 12 3.76 10.35 12.60
N VAL A 13 4.95 10.22 13.18
CA VAL A 13 5.12 9.83 14.58
C VAL A 13 4.95 11.08 15.44
N ARG A 14 3.83 11.18 16.17
CA ARG A 14 3.58 12.26 17.12
C ARG A 14 4.37 12.05 18.41
N GLU A 15 4.38 10.82 18.89
CA GLU A 15 5.11 10.40 20.09
C GLU A 15 5.93 9.15 19.77
N THR A 16 7.15 9.10 20.30
CA THR A 16 8.17 8.11 19.93
C THR A 16 7.69 6.68 20.13
N LEU A 17 8.01 5.82 19.16
CA LEU A 17 7.73 4.40 19.23
C LEU A 17 8.85 3.68 19.98
N GLU A 18 8.46 2.86 20.95
CA GLU A 18 9.39 2.09 21.77
C GLU A 18 9.02 0.60 21.73
N LEU A 19 10.03 -0.25 21.95
CA LEU A 19 9.82 -1.68 22.14
C LEU A 19 9.72 -1.99 23.61
N SER A 20 8.73 -2.79 23.99
CA SER A 20 8.63 -3.33 25.34
C SER A 20 9.86 -4.21 25.64
N PRO A 21 10.35 -4.23 26.89
CA PRO A 21 11.42 -5.13 27.31
C PRO A 21 11.13 -6.58 26.93
N GLY A 22 12.10 -7.27 26.34
CA GLY A 22 11.95 -8.65 25.87
C GLY A 22 11.24 -8.79 24.52
N GLY A 23 10.89 -7.67 23.87
CA GLY A 23 10.27 -7.66 22.55
C GLY A 23 8.91 -8.33 22.52
N ALA A 24 8.07 -8.08 23.54
CA ALA A 24 6.67 -8.51 23.52
C ALA A 24 5.85 -7.69 22.51
N LEU A 25 4.70 -8.23 22.07
CA LEU A 25 3.76 -7.50 21.22
C LEU A 25 3.20 -6.28 21.99
N PRO A 26 3.37 -5.03 21.49
CA PRO A 26 2.80 -3.86 22.14
C PRO A 26 1.27 -3.90 22.07
N ALA A 27 0.62 -3.34 23.09
CA ALA A 27 -0.81 -3.05 23.02
C ALA A 27 -1.08 -2.06 21.88
N LEU A 28 -2.12 -2.31 21.09
CA LEU A 28 -2.54 -1.43 20.00
C LEU A 28 -3.96 -0.93 20.28
N SER A 29 -4.16 0.37 20.19
CA SER A 29 -5.48 0.99 20.26
C SER A 29 -5.60 2.13 19.25
N TYR A 30 -6.83 2.54 18.98
CA TYR A 30 -7.13 3.57 18.00
C TYR A 30 -8.11 4.58 18.57
N GLU A 31 -7.78 5.86 18.44
CA GLU A 31 -8.60 6.98 18.86
C GLU A 31 -9.21 7.63 17.61
N PRO A 32 -10.53 7.42 17.35
CA PRO A 32 -11.15 7.86 16.11
C PRO A 32 -11.24 9.38 15.98
N GLU A 33 -11.41 10.10 17.10
CA GLU A 33 -11.51 11.56 17.13
C GLU A 33 -10.22 12.25 16.66
N ASP A 34 -9.07 11.69 17.05
CA ASP A 34 -7.75 12.23 16.70
C ASP A 34 -7.13 11.57 15.47
N GLU A 35 -7.82 10.57 14.90
CA GLU A 35 -7.28 9.64 13.91
C GLU A 35 -5.90 9.09 14.35
N ALA A 36 -5.78 8.68 15.61
CA ALA A 36 -4.51 8.33 16.22
C ALA A 36 -4.40 6.83 16.49
N LEU A 37 -3.32 6.23 15.99
CA LEU A 37 -2.89 4.88 16.34
C LEU A 37 -1.96 4.96 17.54
N ARG A 38 -2.36 4.37 18.67
CA ARG A 38 -1.53 4.22 19.85
C ARG A 38 -0.84 2.86 19.86
N VAL A 39 0.44 2.86 20.19
CA VAL A 39 1.34 1.70 20.17
C VAL A 39 2.11 1.63 21.49
N GLY A 40 1.83 0.61 22.29
CA GLY A 40 2.42 0.48 23.62
C GLY A 40 1.94 1.59 24.55
N GLU A 41 2.81 2.00 25.47
CA GLU A 41 2.46 2.99 26.51
C GLU A 41 2.47 4.44 26.00
N ALA A 42 3.42 4.79 25.12
CA ALA A 42 3.65 6.17 24.70
C ALA A 42 3.65 6.37 23.17
N GLY A 43 3.69 5.31 22.36
CA GLY A 43 3.81 5.46 20.91
C GLY A 43 2.53 6.02 20.28
N VAL A 44 2.64 7.07 19.47
CA VAL A 44 1.48 7.66 18.78
C VAL A 44 1.80 8.00 17.34
N LEU A 45 0.95 7.56 16.42
CA LEU A 45 0.99 7.95 15.02
C LEU A 45 -0.33 8.60 14.60
N ALA A 46 -0.25 9.70 13.87
CA ALA A 46 -1.42 10.37 13.30
C ALA A 46 -1.03 11.29 12.12
N PRO A 47 -1.97 11.64 11.24
CA PRO A 47 -3.30 11.04 11.12
C PRO A 47 -3.21 9.62 10.52
N VAL A 48 -4.01 8.69 11.04
CA VAL A 48 -4.17 7.32 10.53
C VAL A 48 -5.63 7.13 10.17
N ALA A 49 -5.92 6.88 8.90
CA ALA A 49 -7.30 6.69 8.47
C ALA A 49 -7.94 5.47 9.18
N PRO A 50 -9.22 5.54 9.60
CA PRO A 50 -9.91 4.42 10.26
C PRO A 50 -9.82 3.10 9.46
N VAL A 51 -9.92 3.21 8.13
CA VAL A 51 -9.80 2.06 7.21
C VAL A 51 -8.43 1.36 7.27
N ALA A 52 -7.35 2.08 7.58
CA ALA A 52 -6.04 1.47 7.75
C ALA A 52 -5.92 0.76 9.09
N TRP A 53 -6.54 1.30 10.15
CA TRP A 53 -6.69 0.60 11.42
C TRP A 53 -7.48 -0.69 11.24
N GLU A 54 -8.61 -0.64 10.54
CA GLU A 54 -9.57 -1.74 10.34
C GLU A 54 -9.18 -2.75 9.26
N ALA A 55 -8.04 -2.60 8.60
CA ALA A 55 -7.62 -3.52 7.56
C ALA A 55 -7.34 -4.93 8.11
N HIS A 56 -7.95 -5.95 7.50
CA HIS A 56 -7.75 -7.36 7.85
C HIS A 56 -7.20 -8.17 6.65
N SER A 57 -6.43 -9.20 6.96
CA SER A 57 -5.94 -10.20 6.01
C SER A 57 -5.95 -11.57 6.72
N GLU A 58 -6.56 -12.58 6.08
CA GLU A 58 -6.68 -13.93 6.64
C GLU A 58 -7.36 -13.96 8.03
N GLY A 59 -8.34 -13.07 8.26
CA GLY A 59 -9.09 -12.98 9.51
C GLY A 59 -8.39 -12.21 10.64
N GLU A 60 -7.15 -11.75 10.43
CA GLU A 60 -6.41 -10.96 11.41
C GLU A 60 -6.18 -9.52 10.92
N ARG A 61 -6.17 -8.57 11.87
CA ARG A 61 -5.84 -7.18 11.58
C ARG A 61 -4.40 -7.06 11.09
N VAL A 62 -4.20 -6.42 9.93
CA VAL A 62 -2.90 -6.32 9.26
C VAL A 62 -1.85 -5.68 10.17
N LEU A 63 -2.22 -4.65 10.94
CA LEU A 63 -1.31 -4.02 11.89
C LEU A 63 -0.86 -4.97 13.00
N VAL A 64 -1.79 -5.75 13.59
CA VAL A 64 -1.45 -6.76 14.61
C VAL A 64 -0.47 -7.77 14.05
N ARG A 65 -0.73 -8.28 12.83
CA ARG A 65 0.17 -9.20 12.12
C ARG A 65 1.54 -8.58 11.87
N TRP A 66 1.59 -7.32 11.44
CA TRP A 66 2.84 -6.60 11.15
C TRP A 66 3.72 -6.43 12.38
N PHE A 67 3.13 -6.09 13.53
CA PHE A 67 3.84 -6.00 14.80
C PHE A 67 4.27 -7.39 15.30
N ARG A 68 3.39 -8.40 15.23
CA ARG A 68 3.72 -9.77 15.64
C ARG A 68 4.93 -10.33 14.90
N ALA A 69 5.06 -10.04 13.60
CA ALA A 69 6.19 -10.50 12.80
C ALA A 69 7.55 -9.88 13.21
N ARG A 70 7.54 -8.85 14.05
CA ARG A 70 8.73 -8.07 14.46
C ARG A 70 9.09 -8.23 15.93
N VAL A 71 8.13 -8.65 16.74
CA VAL A 71 8.30 -8.90 18.18
C VAL A 71 8.59 -10.38 18.39
N GLY A 72 9.34 -10.68 19.45
CA GLY A 72 9.77 -12.03 19.77
C GLY A 72 8.64 -12.81 20.42
N ASP A 73 8.62 -14.12 20.19
CA ASP A 73 7.86 -15.03 21.06
C ASP A 73 8.62 -15.14 22.40
N PRO A 74 8.00 -14.79 23.54
CA PRO A 74 8.63 -14.91 24.86
C PRO A 74 9.11 -16.33 25.20
N THR A 75 8.55 -17.35 24.52
CA THR A 75 8.91 -18.76 24.71
C THR A 75 10.02 -19.24 23.76
N ALA A 76 10.40 -18.43 22.77
CA ALA A 76 11.45 -18.78 21.81
C ALA A 76 12.81 -18.95 22.50
N LYS A 77 13.65 -19.84 21.94
CA LYS A 77 15.00 -20.13 22.43
C LYS A 77 16.02 -20.04 21.29
N GLY A 78 17.28 -19.84 21.64
CA GLY A 78 18.38 -19.77 20.68
C GLY A 78 18.24 -18.56 19.74
N LEU A 79 18.54 -18.73 18.45
CA LEU A 79 18.51 -17.63 17.47
C LEU A 79 17.11 -17.04 17.27
N ALA A 80 16.05 -17.82 17.49
CA ALA A 80 14.66 -17.34 17.38
C ALA A 80 14.27 -16.34 18.48
N ALA A 81 15.03 -16.29 19.58
CA ALA A 81 14.83 -15.32 20.66
C ALA A 81 15.53 -13.97 20.39
N LEU A 82 16.30 -13.86 19.31
CA LEU A 82 17.01 -12.64 18.97
C LEU A 82 16.04 -11.62 18.37
N VAL A 83 15.82 -10.55 19.13
CA VAL A 83 15.02 -9.39 18.71
C VAL A 83 15.81 -8.10 18.94
N PRO A 84 15.53 -7.05 18.15
CA PRO A 84 16.08 -5.73 18.43
C PRO A 84 15.74 -5.29 19.85
N ARG A 85 16.73 -4.73 20.55
CA ARG A 85 16.55 -4.18 21.91
C ARG A 85 15.96 -2.77 21.91
N VAL A 86 16.06 -2.08 20.78
CA VAL A 86 15.60 -0.71 20.57
C VAL A 86 14.79 -0.66 19.29
N TRP A 87 13.85 0.28 19.23
CA TRP A 87 13.01 0.49 18.05
C TRP A 87 13.87 0.92 16.84
N PRO A 88 13.96 0.10 15.77
CA PRO A 88 14.74 0.46 14.60
C PRO A 88 14.05 1.55 13.77
N ARG A 89 14.82 2.49 13.22
CA ARG A 89 14.28 3.61 12.42
C ARG A 89 13.56 3.11 11.14
N GLU A 90 14.05 2.01 10.57
CA GLU A 90 13.44 1.34 9.43
C GLU A 90 12.03 0.85 9.73
N TRP A 91 11.74 0.42 10.97
CA TRP A 91 10.40 -0.03 11.37
C TRP A 91 9.42 1.14 11.40
N THR A 92 9.84 2.34 11.83
CA THR A 92 9.01 3.54 11.67
C THR A 92 8.70 3.77 10.20
N SER A 93 9.73 3.73 9.35
CA SER A 93 9.58 4.02 7.92
C SER A 93 8.66 3.03 7.23
N ASP A 94 8.73 1.75 7.60
CA ASP A 94 7.89 0.69 7.07
C ASP A 94 6.47 0.74 7.61
N LEU A 95 6.28 1.08 8.89
CA LEU A 95 4.95 1.27 9.47
C LEU A 95 4.22 2.43 8.79
N LEU A 96 4.90 3.56 8.59
CA LEU A 96 4.33 4.72 7.90
C LEU A 96 3.97 4.40 6.44
N ALA A 97 4.78 3.58 5.76
CA ALA A 97 4.48 3.12 4.41
C ALA A 97 3.29 2.16 4.40
N LEU A 98 3.24 1.19 5.31
CA LEU A 98 2.10 0.28 5.43
C LEU A 98 0.79 1.04 5.65
N LEU A 99 0.78 2.00 6.59
CA LEU A 99 -0.39 2.82 6.86
C LEU A 99 -0.85 3.59 5.60
N THR A 100 0.12 4.17 4.87
CA THR A 100 -0.15 4.86 3.60
C THR A 100 -0.75 3.90 2.57
N ASP A 101 -0.17 2.72 2.40
CA ASP A 101 -0.60 1.73 1.41
C ASP A 101 -2.01 1.19 1.74
N LEU A 102 -2.30 0.92 3.01
CA LEU A 102 -3.62 0.48 3.46
C LEU A 102 -4.69 1.54 3.18
N THR A 103 -4.41 2.80 3.49
CA THR A 103 -5.34 3.91 3.18
C THR A 103 -5.57 4.03 1.67
N LEU A 104 -4.51 4.04 0.86
CA LEU A 104 -4.64 4.14 -0.60
C LEU A 104 -5.37 2.95 -1.21
N HIS A 105 -5.16 1.75 -0.68
CA HIS A 105 -5.85 0.55 -1.13
C HIS A 105 -7.36 0.67 -0.87
N ALA A 106 -7.74 1.13 0.31
CA ALA A 106 -9.15 1.37 0.67
C ALA A 106 -9.79 2.45 -0.20
N GLU A 107 -9.11 3.59 -0.41
CA GLU A 107 -9.60 4.66 -1.31
C GLU A 107 -9.80 4.16 -2.74
N ARG A 108 -8.86 3.35 -3.25
CA ARG A 108 -8.99 2.74 -4.57
C ARG A 108 -10.16 1.77 -4.62
N ALA A 109 -10.32 0.91 -3.61
CA ALA A 109 -11.42 -0.04 -3.54
C ALA A 109 -12.79 0.67 -3.53
N ALA A 110 -12.92 1.77 -2.76
CA ALA A 110 -14.11 2.61 -2.75
C ALA A 110 -14.40 3.20 -4.15
N ARG A 111 -13.41 3.80 -4.81
CA ARG A 111 -13.58 4.33 -6.19
C ARG A 111 -13.96 3.26 -7.20
N CYS A 112 -13.37 2.06 -7.09
CA CYS A 112 -13.76 0.93 -7.94
C CYS A 112 -15.20 0.50 -7.68
N ALA A 113 -15.63 0.44 -6.42
CA ALA A 113 -17.01 0.10 -6.05
C ALA A 113 -18.00 1.16 -6.55
N GLU A 114 -17.68 2.45 -6.43
CA GLU A 114 -18.47 3.55 -7.00
C GLU A 114 -18.60 3.44 -8.51
N PHE A 115 -17.49 3.18 -9.21
CA PHE A 115 -17.49 3.00 -10.66
C PHE A 115 -18.35 1.80 -11.10
N VAL A 116 -18.24 0.67 -10.39
CA VAL A 116 -19.07 -0.52 -10.64
C VAL A 116 -20.54 -0.25 -10.34
N ALA A 117 -20.84 0.39 -9.21
CA ALA A 117 -22.21 0.75 -8.83
C ALA A 117 -22.82 1.73 -9.84
N ALA A 118 -22.04 2.69 -10.34
CA ALA A 118 -22.42 3.57 -11.43
C ALA A 118 -22.67 2.81 -12.75
N GLY A 119 -22.41 1.50 -12.83
CA GLY A 119 -22.91 0.57 -13.85
C GLY A 119 -22.47 0.87 -15.29
N GLY A 120 -21.45 1.69 -15.47
CA GLY A 120 -21.17 2.30 -16.77
C GLY A 120 -22.42 2.98 -17.36
N ARG A 121 -23.23 3.62 -16.50
CA ARG A 121 -24.47 4.37 -16.82
C ARG A 121 -24.19 5.73 -17.47
N GLY A 122 -22.92 6.07 -17.69
CA GLY A 122 -22.56 7.14 -18.62
C GLY A 122 -22.92 6.73 -20.05
N GLU A 123 -23.06 7.71 -20.93
CA GLU A 123 -23.22 7.48 -22.36
C GLU A 123 -22.10 6.55 -22.84
N ARG A 124 -22.49 5.35 -23.27
CA ARG A 124 -21.54 4.33 -23.69
C ARG A 124 -21.16 4.62 -25.13
N ILE A 125 -19.90 4.92 -25.35
CA ILE A 125 -19.33 4.98 -26.70
C ILE A 125 -19.47 3.59 -27.33
N GLY A 126 -20.27 3.50 -28.39
CA GLY A 126 -20.50 2.28 -29.16
C GLY A 126 -19.55 2.16 -30.35
N ALA A 127 -19.67 1.05 -31.07
CA ALA A 127 -18.86 0.81 -32.27
C ALA A 127 -19.11 1.84 -33.39
N ALA A 128 -20.27 2.49 -33.41
CA ALA A 128 -20.59 3.54 -34.39
C ALA A 128 -19.76 4.80 -34.12
N GLU A 129 -19.75 5.29 -32.87
CA GLU A 129 -18.94 6.44 -32.49
C GLU A 129 -17.43 6.16 -32.62
N LEU A 130 -16.99 4.94 -32.31
CA LEU A 130 -15.59 4.57 -32.51
C LEU A 130 -15.18 4.53 -33.98
N ARG A 131 -16.09 4.19 -34.90
CA ARG A 131 -15.84 4.24 -36.34
C ARG A 131 -15.84 5.69 -36.85
N SER A 132 -16.77 6.53 -36.41
CA SER A 132 -16.80 7.94 -36.80
C SER A 132 -15.57 8.70 -36.30
N ALA A 133 -15.04 8.31 -35.13
CA ALA A 133 -13.79 8.84 -34.58
C ALA A 133 -12.52 8.24 -35.21
N GLY A 134 -12.63 7.28 -36.14
CA GLY A 134 -11.48 6.63 -36.78
C GLY A 134 -10.69 5.67 -35.89
N VAL A 135 -11.21 5.30 -34.73
CA VAL A 135 -10.60 4.31 -33.81
C VAL A 135 -10.82 2.89 -34.31
N LEU A 136 -12.00 2.61 -34.88
CA LEU A 136 -12.32 1.34 -35.51
C LEU A 136 -12.38 1.46 -37.06
N PRO A 137 -11.93 0.43 -37.80
CA PRO A 137 -11.39 -0.83 -37.32
C PRO A 137 -9.96 -0.70 -36.77
N VAL A 138 -9.60 -1.56 -35.82
CA VAL A 138 -8.22 -1.64 -35.30
C VAL A 138 -7.25 -1.89 -36.48
N PRO A 139 -6.23 -1.03 -36.69
CA PRO A 139 -5.24 -1.19 -37.75
C PRO A 139 -4.56 -2.57 -37.68
N PRO A 140 -4.22 -3.21 -38.81
CA PRO A 140 -3.58 -4.53 -38.81
C PRO A 140 -2.31 -4.61 -37.96
N ALA A 141 -1.50 -3.54 -37.92
CA ALA A 141 -0.28 -3.46 -37.13
C ALA A 141 -0.53 -3.51 -35.61
N ALA A 142 -1.66 -2.98 -35.13
CA ALA A 142 -2.02 -2.96 -33.71
C ALA A 142 -2.68 -4.26 -33.23
N ARG A 143 -2.97 -5.21 -34.15
CA ARG A 143 -3.50 -6.54 -33.81
C ARG A 143 -2.41 -7.55 -33.47
N ARG A 144 -1.16 -7.20 -33.71
CA ARG A 144 0.00 -8.01 -33.32
C ARG A 144 0.46 -7.58 -31.92
N PRO A 145 1.04 -8.48 -31.12
CA PRO A 145 1.77 -8.08 -29.92
C PRO A 145 2.75 -6.97 -30.27
N ALA A 146 2.99 -6.03 -29.34
CA ALA A 146 3.95 -4.97 -29.58
C ALA A 146 5.31 -5.59 -29.95
N THR A 147 5.76 -5.38 -31.19
CA THR A 147 7.06 -5.87 -31.70
C THR A 147 8.24 -5.29 -30.92
N VAL A 148 8.01 -4.27 -30.08
CA VAL A 148 8.96 -3.79 -29.05
C VAL A 148 9.43 -4.92 -28.12
N LEU A 149 8.61 -5.98 -27.91
CA LEU A 149 9.01 -7.16 -27.13
C LEU A 149 9.78 -8.21 -27.94
N GLU A 150 9.83 -8.06 -29.27
CA GLU A 150 10.58 -8.95 -30.20
C GLU A 150 11.91 -8.34 -30.63
N THR A 151 12.10 -7.03 -30.43
CA THR A 151 13.36 -6.34 -30.71
C THR A 151 14.40 -6.72 -29.66
N ARG A 152 15.48 -7.37 -30.09
CA ARG A 152 16.66 -7.61 -29.25
C ARG A 152 17.34 -6.27 -28.94
N GLU A 153 17.50 -5.95 -27.66
CA GLU A 153 18.22 -4.76 -27.19
C GLU A 153 19.60 -4.66 -27.88
N GLU A 154 19.85 -3.53 -28.55
CA GLU A 154 21.11 -3.29 -29.28
C GLU A 154 21.77 -2.01 -28.74
N GLY A 155 22.33 -2.10 -27.53
CA GLY A 155 23.11 -1.01 -26.92
C GLY A 155 23.56 -1.29 -25.48
N PRO A 156 24.69 -0.73 -25.01
CA PRO A 156 25.01 -0.76 -23.60
C PRO A 156 23.95 0.06 -22.85
N GLU A 157 23.42 -0.50 -21.76
CA GLU A 157 22.29 0.04 -20.97
C GLU A 157 20.87 -0.18 -21.54
N GLY A 158 20.67 -1.07 -22.52
CA GLY A 158 19.30 -1.46 -22.97
C GLY A 158 18.50 -0.33 -23.64
N GLN A 159 19.18 0.66 -24.23
CA GLN A 159 18.53 1.78 -24.89
C GLN A 159 18.02 1.40 -26.28
N PHE A 160 16.77 1.76 -26.57
CA PHE A 160 16.17 1.64 -27.91
C PHE A 160 16.58 2.85 -28.76
N ALA A 161 17.44 2.65 -29.75
CA ALA A 161 17.66 3.66 -30.78
C ALA A 161 16.46 3.63 -31.75
N LEU A 162 15.66 4.70 -31.75
CA LEU A 162 14.68 4.94 -32.80
C LEU A 162 15.44 5.40 -34.05
N LEU A 163 15.44 4.59 -35.11
CA LEU A 163 15.82 5.02 -36.46
C LEU A 163 14.69 5.83 -37.10
#